data_AF-A0ABD5YW33-F1
#
_entry.id   AF-A0ABD5YW33-F1
#
_cell.length_a   1.000
_cell.length_b   1.000
_cell.length_c   1.000
_cell.angle_alpha   90.00
_cell.angle_beta   90.00
_cell.angle_gamma   90.00
#
_symmetry.space_group_name_H-M   'P 1'
#
loop_
_entity.id
_entity.type
_entity.pdbx_description
1 polymer ?
#
loop_
_entity_poly.entity_id
_entity_poly.type
_entity_poly.pdbx_seq_one_letter_code
_entity_poly.pdbx_strand_id
1 'polypeptide(L)'
;MRHITLTENPDGRWTAYDTATETVTDGNTRDEALEKLDAALDEQTKPDTPPAAPLKELVGLVDDEGAERVKQRSQEFREEVNERTDRRRNDRRK
;
A
#
# COMPACT_ATOMS: atom_id res chain seq x y z
N MET A 1 -17.23 -4.72 20.74
CA MET A 1 -16.14 -5.70 20.87
C MET A 1 -15.07 -5.31 19.87
N ARG A 2 -13.81 -5.21 20.30
CA ARG A 2 -12.67 -4.99 19.39
C ARG A 2 -12.20 -6.34 18.86
N HIS A 3 -11.86 -6.41 17.58
CA HIS A 3 -11.40 -7.64 16.94
C HIS A 3 -9.90 -7.52 16.66
N ILE A 4 -9.11 -8.03 17.61
CA ILE A 4 -7.65 -8.10 17.51
C ILE A 4 -7.27 -9.52 17.11
N THR A 5 -6.52 -9.64 16.02
CA THR A 5 -5.94 -10.90 15.55
C THR A 5 -4.50 -10.98 16.01
N LEU A 6 -4.13 -12.07 16.68
CA LEU A 6 -2.74 -12.35 17.02
C LEU A 6 -2.23 -13.53 16.21
N THR A 7 -1.07 -13.33 15.58
CA THR A 7 -0.41 -14.32 14.75
C THR A 7 1.01 -14.53 15.24
N GLU A 8 1.40 -15.78 15.48
CA GLU A 8 2.79 -16.15 15.70
C GLU A 8 3.47 -16.35 14.34
N ASN A 9 4.56 -15.63 14.12
CA ASN A 9 5.32 -15.68 12.89
C ASN A 9 6.35 -16.82 12.92
N PRO A 10 6.79 -17.33 11.76
CA PRO A 10 7.79 -18.41 11.68
C PRO A 10 9.14 -18.07 12.32
N ASP A 11 9.45 -16.79 12.50
CA ASP A 11 10.60 -16.26 13.25
C ASP A 11 10.42 -16.28 14.78
N GLY A 12 9.29 -16.77 15.30
CA GLY A 12 8.97 -16.86 16.72
C GLY A 12 8.46 -15.55 17.35
N ARG A 13 8.30 -14.50 16.55
CA ARG A 13 7.73 -13.22 16.97
C ARG A 13 6.22 -13.25 16.86
N TRP A 14 5.55 -12.39 17.62
CA TRP A 14 4.11 -12.23 17.62
C TRP A 14 3.72 -10.93 16.93
N THR A 15 2.73 -11.00 16.06
CA THR A 15 2.11 -9.84 15.41
C THR A 15 0.68 -9.69 15.90
N ALA A 16 0.37 -8.51 16.44
CA ALA A 16 -0.99 -8.12 16.80
C ALA A 16 -1.53 -7.18 15.72
N TYR A 17 -2.73 -7.47 15.22
CA TYR A 17 -3.41 -6.70 14.20
C TYR A 17 -4.81 -6.33 14.66
N ASP A 18 -5.10 -5.04 14.76
CA ASP A 18 -6.45 -4.55 15.02
C ASP A 18 -7.16 -4.17 13.71
N THR A 19 -8.30 -4.83 13.45
CA THR A 19 -9.11 -4.59 12.24
C THR A 19 -9.93 -3.31 12.30
N ALA A 20 -10.16 -2.74 13.49
CA ALA A 20 -10.98 -1.54 13.63
C ALA A 20 -10.19 -0.26 13.35
N THR A 21 -8.88 -0.26 13.64
CA THR A 21 -7.98 0.87 13.40
C THR A 21 -6.92 0.59 12.33
N GLU A 22 -6.96 -0.59 11.70
CA GLU A 22 -5.98 -1.05 10.71
C GLU A 22 -4.52 -0.92 11.21
N THR A 23 -4.32 -1.06 12.52
CA THR A 23 -3.01 -0.92 13.18
C THR A 23 -2.36 -2.29 13.37
N VAL A 24 -1.06 -2.38 13.06
CA VAL A 24 -0.26 -3.61 13.21
C VAL A 24 0.98 -3.35 14.05
N THR A 25 1.27 -4.26 14.98
CA THR A 25 2.45 -4.21 15.84
C THR A 25 3.09 -5.58 15.99
N ASP A 26 4.40 -5.60 16.18
CA ASP A 26 5.19 -6.82 16.39
C ASP A 26 5.94 -6.81 17.74
N GLY A 27 6.01 -7.98 18.38
CA GLY A 27 6.67 -8.20 19.66
C GLY A 27 7.37 -9.55 19.72
N ASN A 28 8.33 -9.70 20.64
CA ASN A 28 8.98 -11.00 20.84
C ASN A 28 8.09 -12.00 21.57
N THR A 29 7.09 -11.50 22.30
CA THR A 29 6.07 -12.30 22.96
C THR A 29 4.68 -11.79 22.60
N ARG A 30 3.68 -12.64 22.85
CA ARG A 30 2.27 -12.32 22.67
C ARG A 30 1.88 -11.03 23.42
N ASP A 31 2.27 -10.92 24.69
CA ASP A 31 1.96 -9.77 25.54
C ASP A 31 2.69 -8.51 25.05
N GLU A 32 3.95 -8.62 24.62
CA GLU A 32 4.70 -7.48 24.08
C GLU A 32 4.04 -6.91 22.80
N ALA A 33 3.53 -7.78 21.92
CA ALA A 33 2.82 -7.36 20.73
C ALA A 33 1.50 -6.61 21.07
N LEU A 34 0.78 -7.08 22.10
CA LEU A 34 -0.43 -6.44 22.60
C LEU A 34 -0.16 -5.11 23.29
N GLU A 35 0.83 -5.03 24.18
CA GLU A 35 1.18 -3.79 24.86
C GLU A 35 1.59 -2.70 23.87
N LYS A 36 2.34 -3.07 22.82
CA LYS A 36 2.68 -2.16 21.72
C LYS A 36 1.46 -1.71 20.94
N LEU A 37 0.50 -2.61 20.70
CA LEU A 37 -0.75 -2.29 20.02
C LEU A 37 -1.57 -1.29 20.84
N ASP A 38 -1.74 -1.55 22.13
CA ASP A 38 -2.46 -0.66 23.04
C ASP A 38 -1.79 0.71 23.15
N ALA A 39 -0.45 0.77 23.25
CA ALA A 39 0.28 2.04 23.25
C ALA A 39 0.07 2.83 21.95
N ALA A 40 0.09 2.17 20.79
CA ALA A 40 -0.16 2.79 19.49
C ALA A 40 -1.61 3.30 19.35
N LEU A 41 -2.58 2.62 19.99
CA LEU A 41 -3.96 3.07 20.05
C LEU A 41 -4.13 4.26 20.98
N ASP A 42 -3.49 4.25 22.15
CA ASP A 42 -3.51 5.34 23.11
C ASP A 42 -2.98 6.63 22.46
N GLU A 43 -1.88 6.53 21.71
CA GLU A 43 -1.30 7.64 20.95
C GLU A 43 -2.25 8.22 19.90
N GLN A 44 -2.99 7.37 19.17
CA GLN A 44 -4.00 7.82 18.21
C GLN A 44 -5.20 8.51 18.87
N THR A 45 -5.51 8.19 20.13
CA THR A 45 -6.59 8.84 20.89
C THR A 45 -6.17 10.14 21.58
N LYS A 46 -4.87 10.47 21.58
CA LYS A 46 -4.40 11.77 22.11
C LYS A 46 -4.94 12.89 21.20
N PRO A 47 -5.63 13.90 21.75
CA PRO A 47 -6.32 14.94 20.99
C PRO A 47 -5.40 15.92 20.23
N ASP A 48 -4.08 15.71 20.25
CA ASP A 48 -3.07 16.60 19.65
C ASP A 48 -2.43 16.05 18.37
N THR A 49 -2.82 14.84 17.92
CA THR A 49 -2.36 14.32 16.62
C THR A 49 -3.43 14.65 15.58
N PRO A 50 -3.15 15.45 14.53
CA PRO A 50 -4.11 15.61 13.44
C PRO A 50 -4.43 14.20 12.92
N PRO A 51 -5.71 13.85 12.73
CA PRO A 51 -6.07 12.54 12.20
C PRO A 51 -5.25 12.33 10.94
N ALA A 52 -4.57 11.19 10.82
CA ALA A 52 -3.83 10.84 9.63
C ALA A 52 -4.70 11.21 8.44
N ALA A 53 -4.32 12.28 7.72
CA ALA A 53 -5.13 12.82 6.65
C ALA A 53 -5.42 11.62 5.74
N PRO A 54 -6.69 11.42 5.32
CA PRO A 54 -7.03 10.27 4.51
C PRO A 54 -6.01 10.21 3.37
N LEU A 55 -5.44 9.03 3.11
CA LEU A 55 -4.44 8.80 2.05
C LEU A 55 -4.85 9.38 0.67
N LYS A 56 -6.13 9.74 0.51
CA LYS A 56 -6.65 10.62 -0.54
C LYS A 56 -5.89 11.93 -0.73
N GLU A 57 -5.31 12.53 0.31
CA GLU A 57 -4.54 13.78 0.20
C GLU A 57 -3.09 13.56 -0.28
N LEU A 58 -2.50 12.40 0.02
CA LEU A 58 -1.19 11.99 -0.51
C LEU A 58 -1.25 11.58 -2.00
N VAL A 59 -2.45 11.25 -2.49
CA VAL A 59 -2.77 11.00 -3.91
C VAL A 59 -3.11 12.32 -4.64
N GLY A 60 -2.85 13.48 -4.04
CA GLY A 60 -2.95 14.80 -4.69
C GLY A 60 -1.68 15.24 -5.44
N LEU A 61 -0.67 14.37 -5.59
CA LEU A 61 0.63 14.71 -6.18
C LEU A 61 0.84 14.21 -7.62
N VAL A 62 -0.26 13.85 -8.27
CA VAL A 62 -0.32 13.82 -9.73
C VAL A 62 -1.44 14.78 -10.09
N ASP A 63 -1.09 16.05 -10.27
CA ASP A 63 -1.97 17.01 -10.96
C ASP A 63 -2.51 16.36 -12.24
N ASP A 64 -3.70 16.76 -12.71
CA ASP A 64 -4.28 16.24 -13.96
C ASP A 64 -3.27 16.26 -15.13
N GLU A 65 -2.33 17.22 -15.14
CA GLU A 65 -1.20 17.29 -16.08
C GLU A 65 -0.22 16.10 -15.99
N GLY A 66 0.09 15.62 -14.78
CA GLY A 66 0.93 14.45 -14.57
C GLY A 66 0.25 13.15 -15.01
N ALA A 67 -1.08 13.06 -14.83
CA ALA A 67 -1.86 11.91 -15.26
C ALA A 67 -1.93 11.83 -16.79
N GLU A 68 -2.09 12.98 -17.47
CA GLU A 68 -2.05 13.07 -18.92
C GLU A 68 -0.66 12.72 -19.49
N ARG A 69 0.44 13.14 -18.83
CA ARG A 69 1.81 12.75 -19.24
C ARG A 69 2.02 11.23 -19.18
N VAL A 70 1.51 10.55 -18.15
CA VAL A 70 1.58 9.08 -18.04
C VAL A 70 0.71 8.41 -19.09
N LYS A 71 -0.49 8.94 -19.38
CA LYS A 71 -1.35 8.42 -20.46
C LYS A 71 -0.70 8.54 -21.82
N GLN A 72 -0.08 9.69 -22.13
CA GLN A 72 0.60 9.92 -23.41
C GLN A 72 1.77 8.94 -23.60
N ARG A 73 2.64 8.82 -22.60
CA ARG A 73 3.76 7.88 -22.63
C ARG A 73 3.32 6.41 -22.74
N SER A 74 2.17 6.06 -22.17
CA SER A 74 1.59 4.71 -22.31
C SER A 74 1.06 4.45 -23.72
N GLN A 75 0.49 5.45 -24.39
CA GLN A 75 0.04 5.31 -25.79
C GLN A 75 1.21 5.13 -26.75
N GLU A 76 2.25 5.97 -26.62
CA GLU A 76 3.45 5.85 -27.45
C GLU A 76 4.12 4.47 -27.31
N PHE A 77 4.17 3.93 -26.08
CA PHE A 77 4.68 2.59 -25.85
C PHE A 77 3.81 1.50 -26.50
N ARG A 78 2.48 1.65 -26.47
CA ARG A 78 1.57 0.70 -27.14
C ARG A 78 1.74 0.74 -28.66
N GLU A 79 1.95 1.92 -29.24
CA GLU A 79 2.21 2.06 -30.66
C GLU A 79 3.57 1.47 -31.06
N GLU A 80 4.64 1.71 -30.28
CA GLU A 80 5.96 1.10 -30.50
C GLU A 80 5.89 -0.44 -30.42
N VAL A 81 5.17 -0.97 -29.42
CA VAL A 81 5.00 -2.42 -29.25
C VAL A 81 4.16 -3.01 -30.38
N ASN A 82 3.11 -2.31 -30.84
CA ASN A 82 2.32 -2.73 -31.99
C ASN A 82 3.16 -2.71 -33.28
N GLU A 83 3.92 -1.65 -33.55
CA GLU A 83 4.80 -1.56 -34.72
C GLU A 83 5.88 -2.66 -34.70
N ARG A 84 6.48 -2.95 -33.54
CA ARG A 84 7.43 -4.05 -33.38
C ARG A 84 6.77 -5.41 -33.65
N THR A 85 5.51 -5.57 -33.26
CA THR A 85 4.75 -6.81 -33.47
C THR A 85 4.37 -6.99 -34.93
N ASP A 86 3.93 -5.92 -35.59
CA ASP A 86 3.58 -5.93 -37.02
C ASP A 86 4.81 -6.12 -37.91
N ARG A 87 5.95 -5.50 -37.58
CA ARG A 87 7.24 -5.74 -38.27
C ARG A 87 7.65 -7.21 -38.19
N ARG A 88 7.52 -7.86 -37.03
CA ARG A 88 7.78 -9.30 -36.87
C ARG A 88 6.81 -10.20 -37.64
N ARG A 89 5.54 -9.79 -37.76
CA ARG A 89 4.53 -10.55 -38.52
C ARG A 89 4.73 -10.44 -40.03
N ASN A 90 5.16 -9.27 -40.52
CA ASN A 90 5.37 -9.04 -41.95
C ASN A 90 6.64 -9.72 -42.46
N ASP A 91 7.69 -9.81 -41.65
CA ASP A 91 8.95 -10.49 -41.98
C ASP A 91 8.78 -12.02 -42.13
N ARG A 92 7.81 -12.60 -41.42
CA ARG A 92 7.49 -14.05 -41.50
C ARG A 92 6.58 -14.43 -42.69
N ARG A 93 6.14 -13.45 -43.49
CA ARG A 93 5.27 -13.65 -44.66
C ARG A 93 5.98 -13.46 -46.01
N LYS A 94 7.30 -13.23 -46.01
CA LYS A 94 8.13 -13.13 -47.22
C LYS A 94 9.08 -14.30 -47.30
#